data_AF-A0A2V6UVJ8-F1
#
_entry.id   AF-A0A2V6UVJ8-F1
#
_cell.length_a   1.000
_cell.length_b   1.000
_cell.length_c   1.000
_cell.angle_alpha   90.00
_cell.angle_beta   90.00
_cell.angle_gamma   90.00
#
_symmetry.space_group_name_H-M   'P 1'
#
loop_
_entity.id
_entity.type
_entity.pdbx_description
1 polymer ?
#
loop_
_entity_poly.entity_id
_entity_poly.type
_entity_poly.pdbx_seq_one_letter_code
_entity_poly.pdbx_strand_id
1 'polypeptide(L)'
;MSVIQPHLDFLMSHLLSAVFVAFLIEGAGVPFPSRIILILAATALTDAWELARLVLVTAAGALIGDHVPYLGGKLAGPRLLTLYCRMTLGSERCVERTVAYFKRFGTAAIVLSRFS
;
A
#
# COMPACT_ATOMS: atom_id res chain seq x y z
N MET A 1 -21.35 -21.22 9.14
CA MET A 1 -20.44 -20.72 10.21
C MET A 1 -19.17 -21.59 10.32
N SER A 2 -19.22 -22.91 10.08
CA SER A 2 -18.08 -23.85 10.12
C SER A 2 -16.89 -23.55 9.19
N VAL A 3 -17.10 -22.84 8.07
CA VAL A 3 -16.03 -22.55 7.10
C VAL A 3 -15.11 -21.41 7.56
N ILE A 4 -15.62 -20.47 8.35
CA ILE A 4 -14.89 -19.24 8.73
C ILE A 4 -14.04 -19.45 10.00
N GLN A 5 -14.49 -20.32 10.89
CA GLN A 5 -13.79 -20.65 12.14
C GLN A 5 -12.30 -21.01 11.98
N PRO A 6 -11.88 -21.89 11.06
CA PRO A 6 -10.45 -22.18 10.89
C PRO A 6 -9.63 -20.97 10.45
N HIS A 7 -10.22 -20.06 9.67
CA HIS A 7 -9.54 -18.82 9.25
C HIS A 7 -9.45 -17.81 10.39
N LEU A 8 -10.46 -17.73 11.27
CA LEU A 8 -10.43 -16.91 12.47
C LEU A 8 -9.42 -17.43 13.48
N ASP A 9 -9.34 -18.75 13.68
CA ASP A 9 -8.37 -19.36 14.60
C ASP A 9 -6.93 -19.14 14.13
N PHE A 10 -6.69 -19.24 12.81
CA PHE A 10 -5.41 -18.88 12.22
C PHE A 10 -5.10 -17.38 12.44
N LEU A 11 -6.08 -16.51 12.22
CA LEU A 11 -5.91 -15.07 12.42
C LEU A 11 -5.65 -14.72 13.88
N MET A 12 -6.31 -15.39 14.84
CA MET A 12 -6.10 -15.14 16.27
C MET A 12 -4.75 -15.67 16.75
N SER A 13 -4.27 -16.81 16.21
CA SER A 13 -2.95 -17.35 16.54
C SER A 13 -1.78 -16.59 15.91
N HIS A 14 -2.01 -15.92 14.78
CA HIS A 14 -0.96 -15.24 14.00
C HIS A 14 -1.24 -13.75 13.76
N LEU A 15 -2.06 -13.14 14.62
CA LEU A 15 -2.69 -11.83 14.43
C LEU A 15 -1.72 -10.73 13.97
N LEU A 16 -0.61 -10.55 14.68
CA LEU A 16 0.41 -9.55 14.35
C LEU A 16 1.05 -9.84 12.98
N SER A 17 1.44 -11.08 12.71
CA SER A 17 2.07 -11.46 11.44
C SER A 17 1.12 -11.39 10.25
N ALA A 18 -0.15 -11.73 10.44
CA ALA A 18 -1.17 -11.63 9.40
C ALA A 18 -1.39 -10.16 9.00
N VAL A 19 -1.46 -9.26 9.98
CA VAL A 19 -1.57 -7.82 9.74
C VAL A 19 -0.30 -7.28 9.07
N PHE A 20 0.89 -7.69 9.52
CA PHE A 20 2.16 -7.33 8.88
C PHE A 20 2.16 -7.67 7.40
N VAL A 21 1.87 -8.93 7.06
CA VAL A 21 1.88 -9.43 5.69
C VAL A 21 0.80 -8.74 4.86
N ALA A 22 -0.38 -8.52 5.42
CA ALA A 22 -1.46 -7.81 4.75
C ALA A 22 -1.04 -6.40 4.31
N PHE A 23 -0.40 -5.64 5.19
CA PHE A 23 0.09 -4.29 4.88
C PHE A 23 1.34 -4.30 3.99
N LEU A 24 2.18 -5.31 4.09
CA LEU A 24 3.32 -5.50 3.19
C LEU A 24 2.86 -5.76 1.75
N ILE A 25 1.84 -6.60 1.57
CA ILE A 25 1.22 -6.87 0.26
C ILE A 25 0.53 -5.61 -0.28
N GLU A 26 -0.27 -4.92 0.54
CA GLU A 26 -0.93 -3.67 0.12
C GLU A 26 0.09 -2.59 -0.27
N GLY A 27 1.10 -2.35 0.57
CA GLY A 27 2.17 -1.38 0.31
C GLY A 27 2.99 -1.72 -0.94
N ALA A 28 3.13 -3.00 -1.27
CA ALA A 28 3.79 -3.43 -2.51
C ALA A 28 3.00 -3.09 -3.79
N GLY A 29 1.79 -2.53 -3.67
CA GLY A 29 0.94 -2.14 -4.80
C GLY A 29 -0.09 -3.21 -5.19
N VAL A 30 -0.25 -4.28 -4.40
CA VAL A 30 -1.26 -5.31 -4.64
C VAL A 30 -2.56 -4.92 -3.92
N PRO A 31 -3.72 -4.92 -4.61
CA PRO A 31 -4.98 -4.63 -3.95
C PRO A 31 -5.31 -5.73 -2.93
N PHE A 32 -5.23 -5.40 -1.64
CA PHE A 32 -5.45 -6.34 -0.54
C PHE A 32 -6.34 -5.71 0.55
N PRO A 33 -7.26 -6.45 1.19
CA PRO A 33 -8.19 -5.91 2.18
C PRO A 33 -7.55 -5.72 3.57
N SER A 34 -6.37 -5.10 3.66
CA SER A 34 -5.58 -5.02 4.89
C SER A 34 -6.30 -4.26 6.03
N ARG A 35 -7.07 -3.22 5.69
CA ARG A 35 -7.83 -2.42 6.67
C ARG A 35 -8.89 -3.23 7.39
N ILE A 36 -9.58 -4.13 6.70
CA ILE A 36 -10.59 -5.01 7.33
C ILE A 36 -9.90 -5.92 8.35
N ILE A 37 -8.76 -6.50 7.98
CA ILE A 37 -7.97 -7.37 8.85
C ILE A 37 -7.46 -6.60 10.08
N LEU A 38 -6.98 -5.36 9.90
CA LEU A 38 -6.52 -4.51 11.00
C LEU A 38 -7.64 -4.17 11.99
N ILE A 39 -8.83 -3.81 11.50
CA ILE A 39 -9.98 -3.49 12.37
C ILE A 39 -10.37 -4.73 13.17
N LEU A 40 -10.48 -5.90 12.53
CA LEU A 40 -10.78 -7.16 13.22
C LEU A 40 -9.72 -7.48 14.28
N ALA A 41 -8.44 -7.34 13.92
CA ALA A 41 -7.32 -7.54 14.83
C ALA A 41 -7.37 -6.60 16.04
N ALA A 42 -7.65 -5.31 15.82
CA ALA A 42 -7.77 -4.32 16.87
C ALA A 42 -8.95 -4.60 17.82
N THR A 43 -10.09 -5.07 17.30
CA THR A 43 -11.25 -5.42 18.14
C THR A 43 -11.04 -6.65 19.02
N ALA A 44 -10.08 -7.51 18.67
CA ALA A 44 -9.75 -8.70 19.44
C ALA A 44 -8.75 -8.43 20.59
N LEU A 45 -8.10 -7.27 20.59
CA LEU A 45 -7.11 -6.88 21.59
C LEU A 45 -7.71 -5.86 22.56
N THR A 46 -7.51 -6.08 23.86
CA THR A 46 -7.98 -5.16 24.93
C THR A 46 -6.83 -4.48 25.67
N ASP A 47 -5.63 -5.03 25.57
CA ASP A 47 -4.44 -4.53 26.24
C ASP A 47 -3.74 -3.43 25.41
N ALA A 48 -3.36 -2.34 26.07
CA ALA A 48 -2.76 -1.18 25.42
C ALA A 48 -1.38 -1.48 24.82
N TRP A 49 -0.63 -2.40 25.43
CA TRP A 49 0.69 -2.79 24.93
C TRP A 49 0.58 -3.67 23.69
N GLU A 50 -0.39 -4.59 23.64
CA GLU A 50 -0.70 -5.35 22.42
C GLU A 50 -1.20 -4.46 21.28
N LEU A 51 -2.02 -3.44 21.57
CA LEU A 51 -2.42 -2.44 20.58
C LEU A 51 -1.21 -1.64 20.04
N ALA A 52 -0.28 -1.25 20.91
CA ALA A 52 0.94 -0.57 20.48
C ALA A 52 1.79 -1.48 19.56
N ARG A 53 1.92 -2.77 19.90
CA ARG A 53 2.57 -3.77 19.03
C ARG A 53 1.89 -3.90 17.69
N LEU A 54 0.56 -3.96 17.67
CA LEU A 54 -0.23 -4.02 16.45
C LEU A 54 0.07 -2.81 15.54
N VAL A 55 0.08 -1.60 16.09
CA VAL A 55 0.42 -0.37 15.36
C VAL A 55 1.84 -0.43 14.80
N LEU A 56 2.83 -0.83 15.61
CA LEU A 56 4.23 -0.93 15.18
C LEU A 56 4.40 -1.91 14.03
N VAL A 57 3.79 -3.09 14.14
CA VAL A 57 3.87 -4.14 13.12
C VAL A 57 3.16 -3.71 11.83
N THR A 58 2.00 -3.06 11.95
CA THR A 58 1.26 -2.50 10.81
C THR A 58 2.10 -1.45 10.08
N ALA A 59 2.70 -0.52 10.83
CA ALA A 59 3.54 0.53 10.27
C ALA A 59 4.79 -0.05 9.59
N ALA A 60 5.45 -1.04 10.22
CA ALA A 60 6.59 -1.73 9.64
C ALA A 60 6.22 -2.43 8.32
N GLY A 61 5.10 -3.16 8.29
CA GLY A 61 4.62 -3.82 7.07
C GLY A 61 4.37 -2.82 5.94
N ALA A 62 3.69 -1.72 6.24
CA ALA A 62 3.41 -0.66 5.28
C ALA A 62 4.69 -0.01 4.72
N LEU A 63 5.60 0.43 5.61
CA LEU A 63 6.86 1.07 5.22
C LEU A 63 7.73 0.14 4.37
N ILE A 64 7.82 -1.14 4.75
CA ILE A 64 8.59 -2.12 4.00
C ILE A 64 7.95 -2.36 2.61
N GLY A 65 6.63 -2.49 2.56
CA GLY A 65 5.88 -2.66 1.32
C GLY A 65 6.07 -1.50 0.34
N ASP A 66 6.00 -0.26 0.84
CA ASP A 66 6.11 0.98 0.04
C ASP A 66 7.45 1.11 -0.71
N HIS A 67 8.49 0.39 -0.28
CA HIS A 67 9.75 0.35 -1.03
C HIS A 67 9.61 -0.29 -2.41
N VAL A 68 8.68 -1.24 -2.61
CA VAL A 68 8.49 -1.90 -3.90
C VAL A 68 8.05 -0.91 -4.99
N PRO A 69 6.94 -0.16 -4.84
CA PRO A 69 6.56 0.85 -5.82
C PRO A 69 7.57 2.01 -5.87
N TYR A 70 8.21 2.39 -4.77
CA TYR A 70 9.27 3.40 -4.77
C TYR A 70 10.44 2.99 -5.67
N LEU A 71 10.96 1.76 -5.53
CA LEU A 71 12.03 1.25 -6.36
C LEU A 71 11.58 1.05 -7.80
N GLY A 72 10.35 0.58 -8.02
CA GLY A 72 9.73 0.51 -9.35
C GLY A 72 9.71 1.87 -10.05
N GLY A 73 9.25 2.92 -9.37
CA GLY A 73 9.24 4.29 -9.88
C GLY A 73 10.66 4.86 -10.09
N LYS A 74 11.59 4.57 -9.18
CA LYS A 74 12.98 5.05 -9.26
C LYS A 74 13.76 4.42 -10.42
N LEU A 75 13.59 3.11 -10.63
CA LEU A 75 14.34 2.35 -11.65
C LEU A 75 13.67 2.40 -13.02
N ALA A 76 12.34 2.43 -13.07
CA ALA A 76 11.58 2.30 -14.30
C ALA A 76 10.67 3.50 -14.60
N GLY A 77 10.76 4.62 -13.86
CA GLY A 77 9.84 5.76 -13.96
C GLY A 77 9.45 6.18 -15.39
N PRO A 78 10.40 6.49 -16.29
CA PRO A 78 10.08 6.83 -17.68
C PRO A 78 9.35 5.70 -18.43
N ARG A 79 9.77 4.44 -18.24
CA ARG A 79 9.14 3.28 -18.88
C ARG A 79 7.73 3.04 -18.35
N LEU A 80 7.51 3.23 -17.05
CA LEU A 80 6.22 3.10 -16.38
C LEU A 80 5.23 4.14 -16.92
N LEU A 81 5.69 5.39 -17.10
CA LEU A 81 4.90 6.46 -17.72
C LEU A 81 4.52 6.13 -19.16
N THR A 82 5.47 5.63 -19.96
CA THR A 82 5.19 5.21 -21.34
C THR A 82 4.17 4.08 -21.38
N LEU A 83 4.28 3.08 -20.49
CA LEU A 83 3.32 1.98 -20.38
C LEU A 83 1.93 2.49 -20.00
N TYR A 84 1.84 3.37 -19.00
CA TYR A 84 0.58 3.98 -18.57
C TYR A 84 -0.07 4.79 -19.69
N CYS A 85 0.69 5.67 -20.36
CA CYS A 85 0.19 6.45 -21.49
C CYS A 85 -0.29 5.54 -22.63
N ARG A 86 0.39 4.41 -22.89
CA ARG A 86 -0.04 3.44 -23.90
C ARG A 86 -1.32 2.71 -23.49
N MET A 87 -1.45 2.30 -22.23
CA MET A 87 -2.66 1.64 -21.71
C MET A 87 -3.88 2.57 -21.73
N THR A 88 -3.70 3.86 -21.44
CA THR A 88 -4.76 4.88 -21.46
C THR A 88 -5.06 5.42 -22.86
N LEU A 89 -4.42 4.91 -23.93
CA LEU A 89 -4.50 5.45 -25.29
C LEU A 89 -4.21 6.97 -25.34
N GLY A 90 -3.26 7.41 -24.50
CA GLY A 90 -2.84 8.80 -24.42
C GLY A 90 -2.11 9.26 -25.67
N SER A 91 -2.10 10.57 -25.93
CA SER A 91 -1.36 11.16 -27.05
C SER A 91 0.16 10.99 -26.90
N GLU A 92 0.91 11.18 -27.99
CA GLU A 92 2.38 11.09 -27.97
C GLU A 92 3.04 12.00 -26.91
N ARG A 93 2.38 13.10 -26.56
CA ARG A 93 2.87 14.10 -25.57
C ARG A 93 2.43 13.83 -24.13
N CYS A 94 1.81 12.68 -23.85
CA CYS A 94 1.36 12.31 -22.51
C CYS A 94 2.52 12.31 -21.49
N VAL A 95 3.65 11.70 -21.85
CA VAL A 95 4.85 11.64 -21.00
C VAL A 95 5.42 13.04 -20.76
N GLU A 96 5.55 13.83 -21.82
CA GLU A 96 6.11 15.19 -21.76
C GLU A 96 5.29 16.12 -20.88
N ARG A 97 3.95 16.05 -20.97
CA ARG A 97 3.04 16.83 -20.11
C ARG A 97 3.20 16.45 -18.64
N THR A 98 3.25 15.15 -18.33
CA THR A 98 3.42 14.69 -16.95
C THR A 98 4.77 15.13 -16.40
N VAL A 99 5.86 14.98 -17.15
CA VAL A 99 7.19 15.46 -16.74
C VAL A 99 7.22 16.98 -16.57
N ALA A 100 6.58 17.74 -17.46
CA ALA A 100 6.50 19.19 -17.34
C ALA A 100 5.73 19.62 -16.07
N TYR A 101 4.66 18.91 -15.71
CA TYR A 101 3.91 19.13 -14.48
C TYR A 101 4.80 18.88 -13.23
N PHE A 102 5.48 17.73 -13.16
CA PHE A 102 6.40 17.45 -12.06
C PHE A 102 7.59 18.41 -12.01
N LYS A 103 8.13 18.87 -13.14
CA LYS A 103 9.19 19.90 -13.18
C LYS A 103 8.70 21.26 -12.66
N ARG A 104 7.44 21.62 -12.93
CA ARG A 104 6.87 22.91 -12.52
C ARG A 104 6.50 22.94 -11.03
N PHE A 105 5.94 21.86 -10.51
CA PHE A 105 5.38 21.82 -9.14
C PHE A 105 6.23 20.99 -8.16
N GLY A 106 7.22 20.23 -8.63
CA GLY A 106 8.17 19.50 -7.80
C GLY A 106 7.49 18.56 -6.79
N THR A 107 7.88 18.67 -5.52
CA THR A 107 7.30 17.88 -4.43
C THR A 107 5.83 18.20 -4.15
N ALA A 108 5.38 19.43 -4.44
CA ALA A 108 3.98 19.79 -4.27
C ALA A 108 3.06 18.98 -5.20
N ALA A 109 3.53 18.60 -6.39
CA ALA A 109 2.80 17.70 -7.28
C ALA A 109 2.49 16.36 -6.60
N ILE A 110 3.43 15.81 -5.82
CA ILE A 110 3.27 14.51 -5.15
C ILE A 110 2.22 14.63 -4.05
N VAL A 111 2.30 15.66 -3.20
CA VAL A 111 1.35 15.87 -2.11
C VAL A 111 -0.06 16.11 -2.65
N LEU A 112 -0.20 16.96 -3.68
CA LEU A 112 -1.50 17.28 -4.27
C LEU A 112 -2.09 16.09 -5.06
N SER A 113 -1.26 15.25 -5.67
CA SER A 113 -1.74 14.06 -6.41
C SER A 113 -2.49 13.05 -5.55
N ARG A 114 -2.26 13.07 -4.23
CA ARG A 114 -2.95 12.21 -3.27
C ARG A 114 -4.42 12.62 -3.08
N PHE A 115 -4.77 13.86 -3.43
CA PHE A 115 -6.10 14.45 -3.23
C PHE A 115 -6.90 14.63 -4.53
N SER A 116 -6.25 14.49 -5.68
CA SER A 116 -6.89 14.47 -7.01
C SER A 116 -7.40 13.08 -7.36
#